data_AF-A0A142Y2E4-F1
#
_entry.id   AF-A0A142Y2E4-F1
#
_cell.length_a   1.000
_cell.length_b   1.000
_cell.length_c   1.000
_cell.angle_alpha   90.00
_cell.angle_beta   90.00
_cell.angle_gamma   90.00
#
_symmetry.space_group_name_H-M   'P 1'
#
loop_
_entity.id
_entity.type
_entity.pdbx_description
1 polymer ?
#
loop_
_entity_poly.entity_id
_entity_poly.type
_entity_poly.pdbx_seq_one_letter_code
_entity_poly.pdbx_strand_id
1 'polypeptide(L)'
;MTKAELPFSDPIRSLPYFAQTLLACRFLRRVTLSLFAGDERSIACEFCDGLESIARDGEGQTLHDVVVRSLLPPYHSWKPSEMGRAFAYARDAMESALQSKRASIENQVSSLVILSLLEIYREPRFSETQVAILLSSDLAQLRFVCREAKLGPWDGMTNDVLTRLTPCHALELLAPPIAIEDRFR
;
A
#
# COMPACT_ATOMS: atom_id res chain seq x y z
N MET A 1 25.45 1.43 -11.26
CA MET A 1 24.36 1.07 -10.33
C MET A 1 23.15 0.69 -11.17
N THR A 2 22.88 -0.60 -11.30
CA THR A 2 21.66 -1.11 -11.95
C THR A 2 20.45 -0.58 -11.17
N LYS A 3 19.45 -0.03 -11.87
CA LYS A 3 18.18 0.37 -11.25
C LYS A 3 17.63 -0.88 -10.55
N ALA A 4 17.51 -0.84 -9.22
CA ALA A 4 16.81 -1.89 -8.50
C ALA A 4 15.36 -1.90 -8.99
N GLU A 5 15.02 -2.90 -9.82
CA GLU A 5 13.67 -3.18 -10.25
C GLU A 5 13.03 -4.12 -9.22
N LEU A 6 11.77 -3.85 -8.89
CA LEU A 6 11.02 -4.73 -8.01
C LEU A 6 10.79 -6.07 -8.75
N PRO A 7 11.18 -7.23 -8.20
CA PRO A 7 11.17 -8.51 -8.90
C PRO A 7 9.75 -9.03 -9.25
N PHE A 8 8.71 -8.27 -8.91
CA PHE A 8 7.30 -8.64 -9.08
C PHE A 8 6.49 -7.64 -9.91
N SER A 9 7.16 -6.77 -10.67
CA SER A 9 6.51 -5.69 -11.44
C SER A 9 5.44 -6.22 -12.42
N ASP A 10 5.75 -7.26 -13.21
CA ASP A 10 4.78 -7.82 -14.16
C ASP A 10 3.63 -8.58 -13.48
N PRO A 11 3.90 -9.43 -12.47
CA PRO A 11 2.81 -10.04 -11.70
C PRO A 11 1.85 -9.02 -11.06
N ILE A 12 2.35 -7.90 -10.54
CA ILE A 12 1.50 -6.83 -9.97
C ILE A 12 0.58 -6.26 -11.05
N ARG A 13 1.10 -5.96 -12.24
CA ARG A 13 0.31 -5.40 -13.36
C ARG A 13 -0.83 -6.29 -13.83
N SER A 14 -0.79 -7.59 -13.53
CA SER A 14 -1.86 -8.53 -13.89
C SER A 14 -3.06 -8.55 -12.95
N LEU A 15 -2.95 -7.89 -11.78
CA LEU A 15 -4.07 -7.76 -10.85
C LEU A 15 -5.05 -6.67 -11.31
N PRO A 16 -6.34 -6.75 -10.93
CA PRO A 16 -7.25 -5.61 -10.97
C PRO A 16 -6.67 -4.39 -10.25
N TYR A 17 -7.00 -3.18 -10.70
CA TYR A 17 -6.41 -1.94 -10.18
C TYR A 17 -6.67 -1.74 -8.68
N PHE A 18 -7.87 -2.01 -8.20
CA PHE A 18 -8.17 -1.97 -6.76
C PHE A 18 -7.44 -3.07 -5.97
N ALA A 19 -7.12 -4.22 -6.60
CA ALA A 19 -6.29 -5.24 -5.98
C ALA A 19 -4.82 -4.81 -5.90
N GLN A 20 -4.32 -4.09 -6.91
CA GLN A 20 -2.97 -3.53 -6.90
C GLN A 20 -2.82 -2.48 -5.78
N THR A 21 -3.78 -1.57 -5.65
CA THR A 21 -3.76 -0.55 -4.60
C THR A 21 -3.93 -1.16 -3.21
N LEU A 22 -4.77 -2.19 -3.07
CA LEU A 22 -4.88 -2.97 -1.84
C LEU A 22 -3.57 -3.67 -1.47
N LEU A 23 -2.82 -4.21 -2.44
CA LEU A 23 -1.51 -4.81 -2.18
C LEU A 23 -0.55 -3.79 -1.54
N ALA A 24 -0.46 -2.58 -2.10
CA ALA A 24 0.34 -1.50 -1.53
C ALA A 24 -0.14 -1.12 -0.12
N CYS A 25 -1.46 -0.96 0.07
CA CYS A 25 -2.06 -0.66 1.36
C CYS A 25 -1.72 -1.71 2.43
N ARG A 26 -1.83 -2.99 2.09
CA ARG A 26 -1.49 -4.10 2.99
C ARG A 26 -0.02 -4.04 3.42
N PHE A 27 0.88 -3.73 2.49
CA PHE A 27 2.30 -3.56 2.77
C PHE A 27 2.58 -2.34 3.65
N LEU A 28 1.98 -1.20 3.34
CA LEU A 28 2.05 0.00 4.18
C LEU A 28 1.55 -0.30 5.60
N ARG A 29 0.47 -1.07 5.76
CA ARG A 29 -0.01 -1.50 7.09
C ARG A 29 1.04 -2.32 7.84
N ARG A 30 1.76 -3.24 7.18
CA ARG A 30 2.87 -3.98 7.84
C ARG A 30 3.96 -3.03 8.33
N VAL A 31 4.35 -2.10 7.46
CA VAL A 31 5.36 -1.08 7.75
C VAL A 31 4.92 -0.19 8.91
N THR A 32 3.66 0.26 8.91
CA THR A 32 3.04 1.06 9.97
C THR A 32 3.17 0.37 11.32
N LEU A 33 2.80 -0.91 11.38
CA LEU A 33 2.86 -1.70 12.61
C LEU A 33 4.29 -1.92 13.12
N SER A 34 5.29 -1.80 12.25
CA SER A 34 6.70 -2.05 12.57
C SER A 34 7.45 -0.79 12.97
N LEU A 35 7.30 0.29 12.19
CA LEU A 35 8.14 1.48 12.29
C LEU A 35 7.54 2.62 13.11
N PHE A 36 6.21 2.71 13.19
CA PHE A 36 5.52 3.82 13.81
C PHE A 36 5.05 3.45 15.22
N ALA A 37 4.92 4.43 16.10
CA ALA A 37 4.43 4.25 17.47
C ALA A 37 3.50 5.42 17.86
N GLY A 38 2.73 5.25 18.93
CA GLY A 38 1.83 6.28 19.45
C GLY A 38 0.84 6.80 18.41
N ASP A 39 0.62 8.11 18.42
CA ASP A 39 -0.34 8.78 17.54
C ASP A 39 0.00 8.62 16.06
N GLU A 40 1.30 8.60 15.70
CA GLU A 40 1.73 8.40 14.31
C GLU A 40 1.27 7.04 13.77
N ARG A 41 1.30 6.00 14.60
CA ARG A 41 0.79 4.67 14.23
C ARG A 41 -0.72 4.73 14.01
N SER A 42 -1.47 5.41 14.88
CA SER A 42 -2.92 5.53 14.75
C SER A 42 -3.29 6.17 13.41
N ILE A 43 -2.68 7.32 13.12
CA ILE A 43 -2.92 8.08 11.88
C ILE A 43 -2.57 7.24 10.64
N ALA A 44 -1.42 6.56 10.65
CA ALA A 44 -1.00 5.74 9.53
C ALA A 44 -1.88 4.48 9.36
N CYS A 45 -2.42 3.93 10.44
CA CYS A 45 -3.38 2.83 10.40
C CYS A 45 -4.73 3.30 9.84
N GLU A 46 -5.24 4.45 10.27
CA GLU A 46 -6.48 5.06 9.76
C GLU A 46 -6.38 5.36 8.26
N PHE A 47 -5.22 5.82 7.79
CA PHE A 47 -4.95 5.96 6.36
C PHE A 47 -5.09 4.62 5.61
N CYS A 48 -4.52 3.55 6.15
CA CYS A 48 -4.64 2.22 5.55
C CYS A 48 -6.10 1.71 5.58
N ASP A 49 -6.86 1.95 6.66
CA ASP A 49 -8.28 1.61 6.71
C ASP A 49 -9.09 2.36 5.65
N GLY A 50 -8.78 3.64 5.45
CA GLY A 50 -9.38 4.44 4.38
C GLY A 50 -9.11 3.87 3.00
N LEU A 51 -7.85 3.55 2.68
CA LEU A 51 -7.51 2.92 1.40
C LEU A 51 -8.16 1.55 1.22
N GLU A 52 -8.19 0.72 2.26
CA GLU A 52 -8.83 -0.60 2.22
C GLU A 52 -10.34 -0.48 1.98
N SER A 53 -11.00 0.48 2.63
CA SER A 53 -12.42 0.78 2.40
C SER A 53 -12.69 1.21 0.96
N ILE A 54 -11.85 2.07 0.39
CA ILE A 54 -11.99 2.49 -1.01
C ILE A 54 -11.76 1.31 -1.95
N ALA A 55 -10.71 0.51 -1.69
CA ALA A 55 -10.41 -0.68 -2.49
C ALA A 55 -11.57 -1.67 -2.49
N ARG A 56 -12.25 -1.81 -1.34
CA ARG A 56 -13.44 -2.65 -1.20
C ARG A 56 -14.58 -2.16 -2.08
N ASP A 57 -14.91 -0.88 -1.96
CA ASP A 57 -16.15 -0.30 -2.48
C ASP A 57 -16.04 0.11 -3.95
N GLY A 58 -14.81 0.27 -4.47
CA GLY A 58 -14.53 0.54 -5.88
C GLY A 58 -15.02 1.92 -6.33
N GLU A 59 -15.48 2.01 -7.59
CA GLU A 59 -15.83 3.27 -8.30
C GLU A 59 -17.04 4.05 -7.73
N GLY A 60 -17.60 3.65 -6.59
CA GLY A 60 -18.75 4.30 -5.95
C GLY A 60 -18.40 5.35 -4.89
N GLN A 61 -17.13 5.49 -4.50
CA GLN A 61 -16.70 6.43 -3.46
C GLN A 61 -15.91 7.61 -4.05
N THR A 62 -16.18 8.81 -3.53
CA THR A 62 -15.28 9.94 -3.76
C THR A 62 -14.16 9.89 -2.72
N LEU A 63 -12.91 10.02 -3.19
CA LEU A 63 -11.73 10.12 -2.30
C LEU A 63 -11.92 11.23 -1.25
N HIS A 64 -12.75 12.23 -1.55
CA HIS A 64 -13.10 13.37 -0.70
C HIS A 64 -13.75 12.97 0.64
N ASP A 65 -14.56 11.92 0.71
CA ASP A 65 -15.20 11.50 1.98
C ASP A 65 -14.24 10.75 2.91
N VAL A 66 -13.21 10.12 2.33
CA VAL A 66 -12.20 9.35 3.06
C VAL A 66 -10.99 10.22 3.41
N VAL A 67 -10.47 11.02 2.47
CA VAL A 67 -9.26 11.86 2.63
C VAL A 67 -9.48 13.09 3.51
N VAL A 68 -10.72 13.58 3.63
CA VAL A 68 -11.02 14.63 4.63
C VAL A 68 -11.02 14.07 6.06
N ARG A 69 -11.24 12.76 6.25
CA ARG A 69 -11.21 12.10 7.55
C ARG A 69 -9.86 11.46 7.88
N SER A 70 -9.19 10.85 6.89
CA SER A 70 -7.82 10.37 7.02
C SER A 70 -6.86 11.53 6.79
N LEU A 71 -6.79 12.38 7.82
CA LEU A 71 -5.75 13.38 8.05
C LEU A 71 -4.39 12.67 8.03
N LEU A 72 -3.85 12.35 6.85
CA LEU A 72 -2.41 12.49 6.72
C LEU A 72 -2.17 13.97 7.02
N PRO A 73 -1.46 14.33 8.10
CA PRO A 73 -1.06 15.70 8.28
C PRO A 73 -0.39 16.12 6.98
N PRO A 74 -0.66 17.35 6.53
CA PRO A 74 -0.22 17.74 5.21
C PRO A 74 1.28 17.48 5.17
N TYR A 75 1.68 16.80 4.10
CA TYR A 75 2.87 15.99 3.83
C TYR A 75 4.23 16.51 4.35
N HIS A 76 4.25 17.72 4.87
CA HIS A 76 5.34 18.51 5.41
C HIS A 76 5.77 18.09 6.83
N SER A 77 4.92 17.39 7.60
CA SER A 77 5.28 16.94 8.97
C SER A 77 6.00 15.60 9.00
N TRP A 78 5.73 14.72 8.03
CA TRP A 78 6.47 13.48 7.86
C TRP A 78 7.71 13.83 7.03
N LYS A 79 8.89 13.83 7.66
CA LYS A 79 10.14 14.12 6.93
C LYS A 79 10.15 13.27 5.65
N PRO A 80 10.46 13.86 4.47
CA PRO A 80 10.53 13.17 3.18
C PRO A 80 11.44 11.93 3.13
N SER A 81 12.12 11.58 4.23
CA SER A 81 13.18 10.58 4.32
C SER A 81 12.76 9.21 4.86
N GLU A 82 11.61 9.01 5.54
CA GLU A 82 11.42 7.76 6.33
C GLU A 82 10.36 6.76 5.81
N MET A 83 9.30 7.18 5.12
CA MET A 83 8.34 6.29 4.41
C MET A 83 7.26 7.10 3.67
N GLY A 84 7.19 8.42 3.87
CA GLY A 84 6.11 9.27 3.33
C GLY A 84 5.87 9.11 1.83
N ARG A 85 6.93 8.92 1.03
CA ARG A 85 6.82 8.63 -0.42
C ARG A 85 5.98 7.39 -0.71
N ALA A 86 6.17 6.31 0.05
CA ALA A 86 5.38 5.09 -0.13
C ALA A 86 3.88 5.34 0.08
N PHE A 87 3.54 6.15 1.09
CA PHE A 87 2.16 6.54 1.38
C PHE A 87 1.57 7.45 0.29
N ALA A 88 2.30 8.46 -0.22
CA ALA A 88 1.80 9.26 -1.36
C ALA A 88 1.56 8.39 -2.57
N TYR A 89 2.52 7.54 -2.93
CA TYR A 89 2.38 6.71 -4.12
C TYR A 89 1.15 5.79 -4.01
N ALA A 90 0.88 5.22 -2.83
CA ALA A 90 -0.34 4.43 -2.62
C ALA A 90 -1.62 5.26 -2.71
N ARG A 91 -1.63 6.47 -2.13
CA ARG A 91 -2.75 7.41 -2.24
C ARG A 91 -3.02 7.78 -3.69
N ASP A 92 -1.99 8.21 -4.41
CA ASP A 92 -2.09 8.67 -5.79
C ASP A 92 -2.49 7.51 -6.72
N ALA A 93 -2.05 6.29 -6.41
CA ALA A 93 -2.50 5.09 -7.11
C ALA A 93 -4.00 4.83 -6.89
N MET A 94 -4.49 5.00 -5.66
CA MET A 94 -5.90 4.86 -5.35
C MET A 94 -6.75 5.94 -6.04
N GLU A 95 -6.30 7.19 -6.00
CA GLU A 95 -6.95 8.28 -6.70
C GLU A 95 -7.00 8.03 -8.21
N SER A 96 -5.91 7.51 -8.78
CA SER A 96 -5.86 7.10 -10.18
C SER A 96 -6.86 5.98 -10.48
N ALA A 97 -6.98 4.98 -9.58
CA ALA A 97 -7.94 3.88 -9.73
C ALA A 97 -9.40 4.37 -9.70
N LEU A 98 -9.73 5.39 -8.90
CA LEU A 98 -11.06 5.99 -8.85
C LEU A 98 -11.41 6.85 -10.08
N GLN A 99 -10.41 7.38 -10.78
CA GLN A 99 -10.60 8.25 -11.96
C GLN A 99 -10.75 7.47 -13.29
N SER A 100 -10.89 6.14 -13.21
CA SER A 100 -10.89 5.11 -14.27
C SER A 100 -11.70 5.37 -15.56
N LYS A 101 -12.62 6.34 -15.58
CA LYS A 101 -13.35 6.72 -16.80
C LYS A 101 -12.49 7.46 -17.85
N ARG A 102 -11.19 7.62 -17.62
CA ARG A 102 -10.24 8.24 -18.55
C ARG A 102 -9.16 7.23 -18.97
N ALA A 103 -9.18 6.83 -20.24
CA ALA A 103 -8.32 5.81 -20.84
C ALA A 103 -6.79 6.03 -20.70
N SER A 104 -6.32 7.17 -20.18
CA SER A 104 -4.89 7.48 -19.99
C SER A 104 -4.30 7.04 -18.65
N ILE A 105 -5.12 6.49 -17.73
CA ILE A 105 -4.74 6.32 -16.31
C ILE A 105 -4.31 4.88 -15.95
N GLU A 106 -4.51 3.91 -16.85
CA GLU A 106 -4.20 2.49 -16.64
C GLU A 106 -2.75 2.22 -16.20
N ASN A 107 -1.78 2.79 -16.92
CA ASN A 107 -0.37 2.64 -16.60
C ASN A 107 0.05 3.40 -15.33
N GLN A 108 -0.75 4.38 -14.90
CA GLN A 108 -0.43 5.23 -13.77
C GLN A 108 -0.64 4.49 -12.45
N VAL A 109 -1.76 3.76 -12.29
CA VAL A 109 -2.04 2.96 -11.08
C VAL A 109 -0.91 1.99 -10.80
N SER A 110 -0.56 1.14 -11.77
CA SER A 110 0.49 0.14 -11.59
C SER A 110 1.85 0.76 -11.31
N SER A 111 2.18 1.87 -11.98
CA SER A 111 3.48 2.53 -11.77
C SER A 111 3.57 3.10 -10.35
N LEU A 112 2.50 3.71 -9.84
CA LEU A 112 2.46 4.26 -8.49
C LEU A 112 2.46 3.15 -7.41
N VAL A 113 1.73 2.05 -7.63
CA VAL A 113 1.81 0.88 -6.73
C VAL A 113 3.23 0.32 -6.67
N ILE A 114 3.88 0.14 -7.81
CA ILE A 114 5.26 -0.36 -7.87
C ILE A 114 6.22 0.61 -7.17
N LEU A 115 6.08 1.93 -7.36
CA LEU A 115 6.89 2.92 -6.68
C LEU A 115 6.67 2.88 -5.15
N SER A 116 5.43 2.73 -4.69
CA SER A 116 5.11 2.57 -3.27
C SER A 116 5.82 1.37 -2.66
N LEU A 117 5.69 0.20 -3.29
CA LEU A 117 6.33 -1.04 -2.84
C LEU A 117 7.85 -0.97 -2.92
N LEU A 118 8.39 -0.26 -3.91
CA LEU A 118 9.83 -0.08 -4.09
C LEU A 118 10.45 0.79 -2.99
N GLU A 119 9.74 1.79 -2.49
CA GLU A 119 10.17 2.57 -1.32
C GLU A 119 10.24 1.68 -0.07
N ILE A 120 9.27 0.78 0.10
CA ILE A 120 9.27 -0.20 1.21
C ILE A 120 10.40 -1.22 1.02
N TYR A 121 10.61 -1.73 -0.19
CA TYR A 121 11.67 -2.69 -0.49
C TYR A 121 13.06 -2.12 -0.23
N ARG A 122 13.25 -0.81 -0.40
CA ARG A 122 14.51 -0.11 -0.20
C ARG A 122 14.74 0.33 1.25
N GLU A 123 13.80 0.10 2.15
CA GLU A 123 13.93 0.48 3.54
C GLU A 123 14.97 -0.42 4.26
N PRO A 124 16.12 0.13 4.67
CA PRO A 124 17.24 -0.66 5.20
C PRO A 124 16.93 -1.40 6.50
N ARG A 125 15.89 -1.02 7.23
CA ARG A 125 15.47 -1.71 8.46
C ARG A 125 14.76 -3.05 8.21
N PHE A 126 14.35 -3.33 6.97
CA PHE A 126 13.68 -4.58 6.62
C PHE A 126 14.60 -5.54 5.85
N SER A 127 14.37 -6.84 6.03
CA SER A 127 15.00 -7.85 5.19
C SER A 127 14.35 -7.87 3.81
N GLU A 128 15.16 -7.69 2.75
CA GLU A 128 14.72 -7.85 1.36
C GLU A 128 14.03 -9.20 1.13
N THR A 129 14.58 -10.28 1.72
CA THR A 129 14.01 -11.63 1.61
C THR A 129 12.64 -11.72 2.27
N GLN A 130 12.47 -11.14 3.46
CA GLN A 130 11.16 -11.12 4.14
C GLN A 130 10.13 -10.34 3.32
N VAL A 131 10.49 -9.15 2.84
CA VAL A 131 9.62 -8.33 1.99
C VAL A 131 9.21 -9.10 0.73
N ALA A 132 10.17 -9.76 0.05
CA ALA A 132 9.89 -10.54 -1.14
C ALA A 132 8.96 -11.75 -0.88
N ILE A 133 9.15 -12.48 0.22
CA ILE A 133 8.29 -13.62 0.60
C ILE A 133 6.86 -13.14 0.85
N LEU A 134 6.69 -12.09 1.65
CA LEU A 134 5.36 -11.58 2.00
C LEU A 134 4.66 -10.97 0.79
N LEU A 135 5.41 -10.27 -0.08
CA LEU A 135 4.87 -9.69 -1.30
C LEU A 135 4.41 -10.78 -2.27
N SER A 136 5.20 -11.84 -2.44
CA SER A 136 4.82 -13.01 -3.23
C SER A 136 3.57 -13.70 -2.67
N SER A 137 3.49 -13.87 -1.34
CA SER A 137 2.33 -14.45 -0.67
C SER A 137 1.05 -13.62 -0.86
N ASP A 138 1.10 -12.31 -0.58
CA ASP A 138 -0.05 -11.42 -0.72
C ASP A 138 -0.50 -11.34 -2.19
N LEU A 139 0.45 -11.26 -3.14
CA LEU A 139 0.18 -11.28 -4.57
C LEU A 139 -0.51 -12.58 -5.01
N ALA A 140 -0.04 -13.73 -4.54
CA ALA A 140 -0.65 -15.03 -4.85
C ALA A 140 -2.07 -15.14 -4.31
N GLN A 141 -2.30 -14.69 -3.06
CA GLN A 141 -3.63 -14.65 -2.47
C GLN A 141 -4.57 -13.75 -3.25
N LEU A 142 -4.17 -12.51 -3.54
CA LEU A 142 -4.97 -11.55 -4.31
C LEU A 142 -5.31 -12.09 -5.69
N ARG A 143 -4.33 -12.65 -6.42
CA ARG A 143 -4.56 -13.27 -7.73
C ARG A 143 -5.58 -14.40 -7.65
N PHE A 144 -5.47 -15.26 -6.63
CA PHE A 144 -6.40 -16.36 -6.43
C PHE A 144 -7.82 -15.85 -6.17
N VAL A 145 -8.00 -14.95 -5.21
CA VAL A 145 -9.34 -14.47 -4.83
C VAL A 145 -9.99 -13.62 -5.93
N CYS A 146 -9.23 -12.78 -6.64
CA CYS A 146 -9.74 -12.01 -7.79
C CYS A 146 -10.21 -12.92 -8.92
N ARG A 147 -9.46 -14.01 -9.21
CA ARG A 147 -9.83 -14.98 -10.24
C ARG A 147 -11.10 -15.73 -9.87
N GLU A 148 -11.18 -16.20 -8.63
CA GLU A 148 -12.36 -16.93 -8.13
C GLU A 148 -13.62 -16.06 -8.17
N ALA A 149 -13.49 -14.78 -7.81
CA ALA A 149 -14.59 -13.81 -7.87
C ALA A 149 -14.84 -13.22 -9.28
N LYS A 150 -14.01 -13.58 -10.28
CA LYS A 150 -14.09 -13.09 -11.67
C LYS A 150 -14.05 -11.56 -11.77
N LEU A 151 -13.25 -10.91 -10.93
CA LEU A 151 -13.10 -9.46 -10.94
C LEU A 151 -12.41 -8.99 -12.22
N GLY A 152 -13.05 -8.04 -12.91
CA GLY A 152 -12.46 -7.27 -13.99
C GLY A 152 -11.47 -6.21 -13.49
N PRO A 153 -10.78 -5.49 -14.40
CA PRO A 153 -9.71 -4.57 -14.04
C PRO A 153 -10.12 -3.45 -13.07
N TRP A 154 -11.38 -3.02 -13.13
CA TRP A 154 -11.90 -1.88 -12.38
C TRP A 154 -12.87 -2.28 -11.25
N ASP A 155 -13.09 -3.57 -11.05
CA ASP A 155 -14.01 -4.02 -10.01
C ASP A 155 -13.38 -3.79 -8.63
N GLY A 156 -14.18 -3.25 -7.72
CA GLY A 156 -13.84 -3.17 -6.30
C GLY A 156 -13.65 -4.56 -5.72
N MET A 157 -12.85 -4.66 -4.66
CA MET A 157 -12.51 -5.95 -4.07
C MET A 157 -13.72 -6.60 -3.39
N THR A 158 -14.76 -5.89 -2.97
CA THR A 158 -15.92 -6.42 -2.21
C THR A 158 -15.55 -7.05 -0.85
N ASN A 159 -16.49 -7.06 0.10
CA ASN A 159 -16.24 -7.65 1.44
C ASN A 159 -15.93 -9.15 1.38
N ASP A 160 -16.57 -9.90 0.49
CA ASP A 160 -16.43 -11.35 0.41
C ASP A 160 -15.03 -11.78 -0.04
N VAL A 161 -14.34 -10.94 -0.82
CA VAL A 161 -12.95 -11.17 -1.20
C VAL A 161 -12.01 -10.77 -0.07
N LEU A 162 -12.26 -9.62 0.58
CA LEU A 162 -11.40 -9.13 1.66
C LEU A 162 -11.36 -10.09 2.85
N THR A 163 -12.50 -10.68 3.21
CA THR A 163 -12.59 -11.66 4.32
C THR A 163 -11.82 -12.95 4.04
N ARG A 164 -11.41 -13.21 2.79
CA ARG A 164 -10.59 -14.37 2.39
C ARG A 164 -9.09 -14.08 2.42
N LEU A 165 -8.68 -12.84 2.65
CA LEU A 165 -7.26 -12.46 2.73
C LEU A 165 -6.71 -12.70 4.12
N THR A 166 -5.43 -13.09 4.22
CA THR A 166 -4.82 -13.23 5.55
C THR A 166 -4.71 -11.88 6.24
N PRO A 167 -4.84 -11.82 7.59
CA PRO A 167 -4.65 -10.59 8.34
C PRO A 167 -3.26 -9.98 8.13
N CYS A 168 -3.17 -8.66 8.27
CA CYS A 168 -1.89 -7.99 8.20
C CYS A 168 -1.13 -8.04 9.53
N HIS A 169 0.10 -8.55 9.51
CA HIS A 169 1.05 -8.50 10.62
C HIS A 169 2.18 -7.51 10.32
N ALA A 170 2.91 -7.11 11.38
CA ALA A 170 4.11 -6.29 11.30
C ALA A 170 5.24 -7.02 10.57
N LEU A 171 6.09 -6.27 9.85
CA LEU A 171 7.39 -6.76 9.39
C LEU A 171 8.34 -6.88 10.58
N GLU A 172 9.23 -7.86 10.53
CA GLU A 172 10.30 -7.94 11.52
C GLU A 172 11.41 -6.99 11.13
N LEU A 173 11.90 -6.24 12.12
CA LEU A 173 12.98 -5.31 11.92
C LEU A 173 14.32 -6.03 12.09
N LEU A 174 15.27 -5.75 11.20
CA LEU A 174 16.66 -6.21 11.33
C LEU A 174 17.39 -5.52 12.49
N ALA A 175 16.93 -4.33 12.88
CA ALA A 175 17.42 -3.57 14.03
C ALA A 175 16.24 -2.83 14.69
N PRO A 176 16.24 -2.65 16.03
CA PRO A 176 15.13 -1.97 16.71
C PRO A 176 14.92 -0.55 16.16
N PRO A 177 13.68 -0.03 16.17
CA PRO A 177 13.43 1.33 15.72
C PRO A 177 14.17 2.31 16.63
N ILE A 178 14.88 3.28 16.04
CA ILE A 178 15.64 4.29 16.80
C ILE A 178 14.66 5.04 17.70
N ALA A 179 14.87 4.97 19.01
CA ALA A 179 14.05 5.68 19.98
C ALA A 179 14.09 7.19 19.71
N ILE A 180 12.95 7.87 19.87
CA ILE A 180 12.85 9.32 19.66
C ILE A 180 13.86 10.08 20.55
N GLU A 181 14.20 9.53 21.71
CA GLU A 181 15.19 10.09 22.66
C GLU A 181 16.62 10.10 22.10
N ASP A 182 16.95 9.21 21.15
CA ASP A 182 18.26 9.16 20.50
C ASP A 182 18.33 10.01 19.22
N ARG A 183 17.21 10.61 18.77
CA ARG A 183 17.19 11.49 17.58
C ARG A 183 17.73 12.90 17.86
N PHE A 184 17.94 13.26 19.13
CA PHE A 184 18.35 14.59 19.58
C PHE A 184 19.64 14.60 20.44
N ARG A 185 20.36 13.47 20.48
CA ARG A 185 21.74 13.40 20.99
C ARG A 185 22.72 13.41 19.83
#